data_AF-D5U8D6-F1
#
_entry.id   AF-D5U8D6-F1
#
_cell.length_a   1.000
_cell.length_b   1.000
_cell.length_c   1.000
_cell.angle_alpha   90.00
_cell.angle_beta   90.00
_cell.angle_gamma   90.00
#
_symmetry.space_group_name_H-M   'P 1'
#
loop_
_entity.id
_entity.type
_entity.pdbx_description
1 polymer ?
#
loop_
_entity_poly.entity_id
_entity_poly.type
_entity_poly.pdbx_seq_one_letter_code
_entity_poly.pdbx_strand_id
1 'polypeptide(L)'
;MKKYIFYLMLILFLVSCKTVQVYNIRDDSDKSHFVKINRVEYLKPNIKYNIDGTEYNTDTLSRIYKVTRKNSLILSNAKRNNYAQRKIVELYGIKDCDQGGHIIGRQFGGSPNIDNLIPISKSLNIGEMLKTEMEWRDNLNEGNEIKDIIINIEYVYTNMRPNIIRINYTVDKDYTNYKVIKIFTNIAETNN
;
A
#
# COMPACT_ATOMS: atom_id res chain seq x y z
N MET A 1 5.53 -5.83 -51.13
CA MET A 1 5.35 -4.55 -50.39
C MET A 1 4.19 -4.56 -49.38
N LYS A 2 3.04 -5.20 -49.63
CA LYS A 2 1.89 -5.20 -48.69
C LYS A 2 2.07 -5.99 -47.38
N LYS A 3 2.99 -6.98 -47.31
CA LYS A 3 3.25 -7.76 -46.08
C LYS A 3 4.04 -7.00 -45.00
N TYR A 4 4.92 -6.07 -45.39
CA TYR A 4 5.70 -5.27 -44.43
C TYR A 4 4.88 -4.18 -43.75
N ILE A 5 3.86 -3.63 -44.43
CA ILE A 5 2.94 -2.63 -43.86
C ILE A 5 2.07 -3.25 -42.77
N PHE A 6 1.65 -4.51 -42.93
CA PHE A 6 0.90 -5.25 -41.91
C PHE A 6 1.74 -5.55 -40.67
N TYR A 7 3.03 -5.88 -40.84
CA TYR A 7 3.94 -6.11 -39.72
C TYR A 7 4.30 -4.80 -39.00
N LEU A 8 4.40 -3.68 -39.72
CA LEU A 8 4.64 -2.36 -39.14
C LEU A 8 3.43 -1.82 -38.35
N MET A 9 2.20 -2.09 -38.82
CA MET A 9 0.98 -1.79 -38.06
C MET A 9 0.76 -2.70 -36.85
N LEU A 10 1.29 -3.93 -36.86
CA LEU A 10 1.27 -4.84 -35.70
C LEU A 10 2.32 -4.42 -34.64
N ILE A 11 3.45 -3.86 -35.07
CA ILE A 11 4.50 -3.32 -34.18
C ILE A 11 4.07 -1.99 -33.55
N LEU A 12 3.24 -1.17 -34.22
CA LEU A 12 2.68 0.04 -33.59
C LEU A 12 1.69 -0.25 -32.45
N PHE A 13 1.11 -1.45 -32.38
CA PHE A 13 0.19 -1.82 -31.29
C PHE A 13 0.91 -2.31 -30.02
N LEU A 14 2.19 -2.69 -30.13
CA LEU A 14 3.00 -3.18 -29.00
C LEU A 14 3.76 -2.08 -28.25
N VAL A 15 3.72 -0.84 -28.74
CA VAL A 15 4.27 0.35 -28.06
C VAL A 15 3.15 1.27 -27.59
N SER A 16 2.00 0.72 -27.19
CA SER A 16 1.15 1.44 -26.24
C SER A 16 1.82 1.33 -24.88
N CYS A 17 2.69 2.28 -24.55
CA CYS A 17 3.03 2.59 -23.17
C CYS A 17 1.68 2.78 -22.46
N LYS A 18 1.17 1.75 -21.77
CA LYS A 18 -0.11 1.82 -21.08
C LYS A 18 0.02 2.98 -20.11
N THR A 19 -0.67 4.08 -20.42
CA THR A 19 -0.70 5.24 -19.53
C THR A 19 -1.25 4.74 -18.21
N VAL A 20 -0.42 4.82 -17.16
CA VAL A 20 -0.84 4.44 -15.80
C VAL A 20 -2.00 5.35 -15.43
N GLN A 21 -3.18 4.77 -15.25
CA GLN A 21 -4.37 5.54 -14.89
C GLN A 21 -4.20 6.07 -13.47
N VAL A 22 -4.53 7.34 -13.27
CA VAL A 22 -4.42 8.03 -11.98
C VAL A 22 -5.81 8.37 -11.47
N TYR A 23 -6.10 7.98 -10.22
CA TYR A 23 -7.37 8.24 -9.54
C TYR A 23 -7.12 9.15 -8.32
N ASN A 24 -8.04 10.09 -8.05
CA ASN A 24 -8.01 10.89 -6.84
C ASN A 24 -9.28 10.55 -6.04
N ILE A 25 -9.11 9.84 -4.93
CA ILE A 25 -10.19 9.27 -4.14
C ILE A 25 -10.61 10.31 -3.11
N ARG A 26 -11.87 10.74 -3.19
CA ARG A 26 -12.38 11.85 -2.36
C ARG A 26 -12.70 11.42 -0.93
N ASP A 27 -13.24 10.22 -0.78
CA ASP A 27 -13.64 9.64 0.51
C ASP A 27 -13.80 8.11 0.38
N ASP A 28 -14.09 7.45 1.50
CA ASP A 28 -14.23 5.99 1.59
C ASP A 28 -15.32 5.40 0.67
N SER A 29 -16.28 6.21 0.19
CA SER A 29 -17.37 5.78 -0.69
C SER A 29 -17.00 5.83 -2.17
N ASP A 30 -15.96 6.57 -2.54
CA ASP A 30 -15.42 6.58 -3.90
C ASP A 30 -14.70 5.25 -4.18
N LYS A 31 -15.29 4.45 -5.07
CA LYS A 31 -14.78 3.14 -5.48
C LYS A 31 -14.17 3.14 -6.88
N SER A 32 -13.81 4.30 -7.41
CA SER A 32 -13.32 4.45 -8.79
C SER A 32 -12.06 3.64 -9.09
N HIS A 33 -11.20 3.38 -8.10
CA HIS A 33 -10.00 2.54 -8.19
C HIS A 33 -10.25 1.03 -8.00
N PHE A 34 -11.49 0.63 -7.72
CA PHE A 34 -11.87 -0.77 -7.58
C PHE A 34 -12.56 -1.34 -8.82
N VAL A 35 -12.51 -2.67 -8.94
CA VAL A 35 -13.38 -3.49 -9.79
C VAL A 35 -14.12 -4.49 -8.90
N LYS A 36 -15.38 -4.78 -9.24
CA LYS A 36 -16.21 -5.72 -8.47
C LYS A 36 -16.42 -7.00 -9.28
N ILE A 37 -15.95 -8.13 -8.76
CA ILE A 37 -16.09 -9.45 -9.38
C ILE A 37 -16.81 -10.35 -8.37
N ASN A 38 -17.93 -10.95 -8.76
CA ASN A 38 -18.73 -11.83 -7.89
C ASN A 38 -19.05 -11.19 -6.52
N ARG A 39 -19.41 -9.90 -6.52
CA ARG A 39 -19.68 -9.06 -5.35
C ARG A 39 -18.49 -8.77 -4.43
N VAL A 40 -17.28 -9.22 -4.78
CA VAL A 40 -16.04 -8.90 -4.07
C VAL A 40 -15.33 -7.75 -4.77
N GLU A 41 -14.85 -6.79 -3.99
CA GLU A 41 -14.07 -5.65 -4.48
C GLU A 41 -12.58 -6.03 -4.57
N TYR A 42 -11.96 -5.62 -5.66
CA TYR A 42 -10.55 -5.84 -5.98
C TYR A 42 -9.96 -4.52 -6.47
N LEU A 43 -8.72 -4.22 -6.10
CA LEU A 43 -8.02 -3.08 -6.70
C LEU A 43 -7.85 -3.31 -8.21
N LYS A 44 -7.91 -2.24 -8.99
CA LYS A 44 -7.52 -2.31 -10.41
C LYS A 44 -6.00 -2.52 -10.53
N PRO A 45 -5.53 -3.25 -11.56
CA PRO A 45 -4.10 -3.43 -11.80
C PRO A 45 -3.49 -2.25 -12.56
N ASN A 46 -2.20 -2.01 -12.36
CA ASN A 46 -1.42 -0.96 -13.05
C ASN A 46 -2.03 0.45 -12.94
N ILE A 47 -2.50 0.82 -11.76
CA ILE A 47 -3.03 2.16 -11.50
C ILE A 47 -2.22 2.86 -10.41
N LYS A 48 -2.39 4.17 -10.38
CA LYS A 48 -2.09 5.00 -9.22
C LYS A 48 -3.38 5.54 -8.65
N TYR A 49 -3.47 5.63 -7.33
CA TYR A 49 -4.55 6.37 -6.70
C TYR A 49 -4.01 7.18 -5.53
N ASN A 50 -4.60 8.35 -5.31
CA ASN A 50 -4.28 9.22 -4.19
C ASN A 50 -5.46 9.25 -3.22
N ILE A 51 -5.17 9.02 -1.93
CA ILE A 51 -6.11 9.20 -0.83
C ILE A 51 -5.48 10.21 0.12
N ASP A 52 -6.07 11.40 0.21
CA ASP A 52 -5.66 12.47 1.13
C ASP A 52 -4.13 12.75 1.12
N GLY A 53 -3.56 12.92 -0.08
CA GLY A 53 -2.13 13.22 -0.26
C GLY A 53 -1.20 12.00 -0.18
N THR A 54 -1.73 10.80 0.07
CA THR A 54 -0.97 9.54 0.02
C THR A 54 -1.22 8.84 -1.32
N GLU A 55 -0.16 8.67 -2.12
CA GLU A 55 -0.20 7.96 -3.40
C GLU A 55 0.08 6.47 -3.20
N TYR A 56 -0.73 5.63 -3.81
CA TYR A 56 -0.58 4.18 -3.85
C TYR A 56 -0.43 3.72 -5.30
N ASN A 57 0.41 2.72 -5.53
CA ASN A 57 0.68 2.16 -6.85
C ASN A 57 0.38 0.66 -6.84
N THR A 58 -0.40 0.18 -7.82
CA THR A 58 -0.69 -1.24 -8.00
C THR A 58 0.04 -1.83 -9.19
N ASP A 59 0.45 -3.08 -9.09
CA ASP A 59 1.10 -3.80 -10.17
C ASP A 59 0.09 -4.53 -11.09
N THR A 60 0.60 -5.37 -11.99
CA THR A 60 -0.20 -6.13 -12.94
C THR A 60 -1.14 -7.15 -12.30
N LEU A 61 -0.90 -7.54 -11.05
CA LEU A 61 -1.71 -8.46 -10.26
C LEU A 61 -2.60 -7.74 -9.24
N SER A 62 -2.74 -6.41 -9.37
CA SER A 62 -3.50 -5.56 -8.44
C SER A 62 -2.91 -5.50 -7.02
N ARG A 63 -1.63 -5.83 -6.83
CA ARG A 63 -0.97 -5.74 -5.52
C ARG A 63 -0.43 -4.34 -5.30
N ILE A 64 -0.61 -3.77 -4.11
CA ILE A 64 0.02 -2.50 -3.75
C ILE A 64 1.51 -2.76 -3.58
N TYR A 65 2.34 -2.20 -4.45
CA TYR A 65 3.80 -2.41 -4.38
C TYR A 65 4.55 -1.17 -3.89
N LYS A 66 3.92 0.01 -3.93
CA LYS A 66 4.52 1.25 -3.46
C LYS A 66 3.49 2.23 -2.92
N VAL A 67 3.78 2.80 -1.76
CA VAL A 67 3.04 3.91 -1.15
C VAL A 67 3.99 5.08 -0.95
N THR A 68 3.55 6.29 -1.26
CA THR A 68 4.34 7.52 -1.14
C THR A 68 3.51 8.64 -0.55
N ARG A 69 4.04 9.30 0.48
CA ARG A 69 3.48 10.51 1.07
C ARG A 69 4.59 11.54 1.23
N LYS A 70 4.53 12.62 0.45
CA LYS A 70 5.53 13.70 0.51
C LYS A 70 5.31 14.61 1.71
N ASN A 71 4.04 14.99 1.92
CA ASN A 71 3.65 15.88 3.01
C ASN A 71 3.84 15.21 4.36
N SER A 72 3.96 16.03 5.40
CA SER A 72 4.07 15.57 6.77
C SER A 72 2.86 14.72 7.17
N LEU A 73 3.14 13.67 7.92
CA LEU A 73 2.13 12.82 8.54
C LEU A 73 1.41 13.63 9.61
N ILE A 74 0.12 13.41 9.75
CA ILE A 74 -0.71 14.13 10.73
C ILE A 74 -1.44 13.11 11.60
N LEU A 75 -1.63 13.43 12.88
CA LEU A 75 -2.50 12.65 13.74
C LEU A 75 -3.96 12.87 13.32
N SER A 76 -4.67 11.76 13.17
CA SER A 76 -6.08 11.71 12.81
C SER A 76 -6.70 10.47 13.45
N ASN A 77 -7.95 10.16 13.10
CA ASN A 77 -8.61 8.94 13.58
C ASN A 77 -9.60 8.45 12.52
N ALA A 78 -9.08 7.71 11.53
CA ALA A 78 -9.92 7.06 10.55
C ALA A 78 -10.77 5.94 11.18
N LYS A 79 -11.89 5.62 10.52
CA LYS A 79 -12.79 4.53 10.93
C LYS A 79 -12.05 3.19 10.88
N ARG A 80 -12.58 2.18 11.57
CA ARG A 80 -12.10 0.80 11.43
C ARG A 80 -13.09 -0.01 10.60
N ASN A 81 -12.60 -0.73 9.59
CA ASN A 81 -13.41 -1.69 8.83
C ASN A 81 -12.89 -3.12 9.07
N ASN A 82 -13.48 -3.81 10.06
CA ASN A 82 -13.11 -5.19 10.38
C ASN A 82 -13.43 -6.17 9.24
N TYR A 83 -14.41 -5.86 8.40
CA TYR A 83 -14.72 -6.68 7.23
C TYR A 83 -13.57 -6.64 6.22
N ALA A 84 -13.06 -5.45 5.88
CA ALA A 84 -11.93 -5.30 4.95
C ALA A 84 -10.65 -5.97 5.48
N GLN A 85 -10.34 -5.79 6.77
CA GLN A 85 -9.18 -6.45 7.41
C GLN A 85 -9.26 -7.98 7.37
N ARG A 86 -10.46 -8.55 7.56
CA ARG A 86 -10.64 -9.99 7.40
C ARG A 86 -10.58 -10.40 5.93
N LYS A 87 -11.19 -9.61 5.04
CA LYS A 87 -11.33 -9.96 3.63
C LYS A 87 -9.99 -9.97 2.89
N ILE A 88 -9.08 -9.04 3.20
CA ILE A 88 -7.74 -9.04 2.60
C ILE A 88 -6.96 -10.31 2.95
N VAL A 89 -7.09 -10.82 4.18
CA VAL A 89 -6.47 -12.09 4.61
C VAL A 89 -7.15 -13.27 3.92
N GLU A 90 -8.48 -13.29 3.85
CA GLU A 90 -9.22 -14.34 3.13
C GLU A 90 -8.82 -14.43 1.65
N LEU A 91 -8.57 -13.29 1.01
CA LEU A 91 -8.19 -13.24 -0.41
C LEU A 91 -6.73 -13.60 -0.65
N TYR A 92 -5.81 -13.14 0.21
CA TYR A 92 -4.39 -13.08 -0.13
C TYR A 92 -3.44 -13.51 0.99
N GLY A 93 -3.94 -13.78 2.19
CA GLY A 93 -3.13 -14.12 3.36
C GLY A 93 -3.20 -15.59 3.76
N ILE A 94 -2.55 -15.88 4.89
CA ILE A 94 -2.63 -17.15 5.58
C ILE A 94 -3.67 -17.03 6.69
N LYS A 95 -4.77 -17.77 6.54
CA LYS A 95 -5.86 -17.75 7.51
C LYS A 95 -5.35 -18.11 8.91
N ASP A 96 -5.86 -17.42 9.92
CA ASP A 96 -5.53 -17.58 11.35
C ASP A 96 -4.10 -17.16 11.76
N CYS A 97 -3.17 -17.02 10.80
CA CYS A 97 -1.80 -16.54 11.03
C CYS A 97 -1.60 -15.05 10.69
N ASP A 98 -2.27 -14.57 9.64
CA ASP A 98 -2.15 -13.18 9.17
C ASP A 98 -3.30 -12.28 9.68
N GLN A 99 -3.00 -10.98 9.70
CA GLN A 99 -3.95 -9.90 9.91
C GLN A 99 -3.99 -9.00 8.67
N GLY A 100 -5.11 -8.31 8.46
CA GLY A 100 -5.20 -7.22 7.49
C GLY A 100 -4.57 -5.96 8.07
N GLY A 101 -3.24 -5.86 7.97
CA GLY A 101 -2.47 -4.75 8.50
C GLY A 101 -2.63 -3.50 7.65
N HIS A 102 -2.69 -2.34 8.29
CA HIS A 102 -2.68 -1.07 7.59
C HIS A 102 -1.27 -0.77 7.07
N ILE A 103 -1.17 -0.20 5.87
CA ILE A 103 0.10 0.34 5.36
C ILE A 103 0.37 1.70 5.99
N ILE A 104 -0.62 2.60 5.94
CA ILE A 104 -0.68 3.81 6.76
C ILE A 104 -1.71 3.58 7.86
N GLY A 105 -1.27 3.64 9.12
CA GLY A 105 -2.13 3.40 10.27
C GLY A 105 -3.36 4.32 10.33
N ARG A 106 -4.45 3.82 10.91
CA ARG A 106 -5.71 4.60 11.05
C ARG A 106 -5.51 5.90 11.83
N GLN A 107 -4.58 5.89 12.79
CA GLN A 107 -4.24 7.05 13.62
C GLN A 107 -3.57 8.17 12.83
N PHE A 108 -3.25 7.92 11.56
CA PHE A 108 -2.72 8.88 10.60
C PHE A 108 -3.66 9.14 9.42
N GLY A 109 -4.93 8.73 9.54
CA GLY A 109 -5.93 8.94 8.48
C GLY A 109 -5.91 7.88 7.38
N GLY A 110 -5.17 6.78 7.54
CA GLY A 110 -5.13 5.72 6.54
C GLY A 110 -6.51 5.12 6.27
N SER A 111 -6.82 4.86 4.99
CA SER A 111 -8.08 4.27 4.56
C SER A 111 -8.36 2.95 5.30
N PRO A 112 -9.61 2.70 5.71
CA PRO A 112 -9.98 1.44 6.35
C PRO A 112 -10.20 0.29 5.36
N ASN A 113 -10.23 0.58 4.05
CA ASN A 113 -10.57 -0.40 3.01
C ASN A 113 -9.33 -1.14 2.48
N ILE A 114 -9.54 -2.13 1.61
CA ILE A 114 -8.47 -2.97 1.06
C ILE A 114 -7.42 -2.21 0.21
N ASP A 115 -7.68 -0.93 -0.10
CA ASP A 115 -6.76 0.02 -0.74
C ASP A 115 -5.66 0.56 0.17
N ASN A 116 -5.66 0.21 1.45
CA ASN A 116 -4.59 0.55 2.38
C ASN A 116 -4.24 -0.62 3.30
N LEU A 117 -4.58 -1.86 2.89
CA LEU A 117 -4.36 -3.06 3.68
C LEU A 117 -3.50 -4.07 2.92
N ILE A 118 -2.67 -4.79 3.67
CA ILE A 118 -1.95 -5.97 3.20
C ILE A 118 -2.11 -7.13 4.19
N PRO A 119 -2.05 -8.40 3.72
CA PRO A 119 -1.90 -9.52 4.62
C PRO A 119 -0.50 -9.51 5.23
N ILE A 120 -0.44 -9.49 6.55
CA ILE A 120 0.80 -9.42 7.31
C ILE A 120 0.73 -10.34 8.51
N SER A 121 1.83 -10.99 8.87
CA SER A 121 1.87 -11.90 10.01
C SER A 121 1.48 -11.16 11.29
N LYS A 122 0.80 -11.85 12.20
CA LYS A 122 0.36 -11.25 13.46
C LYS A 122 1.55 -10.71 14.26
N SER A 123 2.65 -11.46 14.34
CA SER A 123 3.85 -11.04 15.08
C SER A 123 4.46 -9.75 14.51
N LEU A 124 4.53 -9.61 13.18
CA LEU A 124 5.07 -8.41 12.56
C LEU A 124 4.12 -7.21 12.73
N ASN A 125 2.82 -7.43 12.57
CA ASN A 125 1.80 -6.37 12.67
C ASN A 125 1.74 -5.75 14.07
N ILE A 126 1.69 -6.58 15.12
CA ILE A 126 1.64 -6.09 16.52
C ILE A 126 3.02 -5.85 17.12
N GLY A 127 4.09 -6.20 16.39
CA GLY A 127 5.48 -6.01 16.77
C GLY A 127 6.08 -4.78 16.11
N GLU A 128 6.98 -4.99 15.14
CA GLU A 128 7.79 -3.90 14.56
C GLU A 128 7.00 -2.87 13.76
N MET A 129 5.89 -3.26 13.13
CA MET A 129 4.98 -2.31 12.47
C MET A 129 4.32 -1.39 13.49
N LEU A 130 3.72 -1.95 14.55
CA LEU A 130 3.13 -1.17 15.63
C LEU A 130 4.16 -0.26 16.31
N LYS A 131 5.38 -0.74 16.57
CA LYS A 131 6.47 0.10 17.12
C LYS A 131 6.78 1.28 16.21
N THR A 132 6.86 1.05 14.90
CA THR A 132 7.09 2.13 13.93
C THR A 132 5.95 3.15 13.93
N GLU A 133 4.70 2.70 14.00
CA GLU A 133 3.54 3.62 14.13
C GLU A 133 3.57 4.40 15.45
N MET A 134 3.98 3.78 16.56
CA MET A 134 4.11 4.46 17.85
C MET A 134 5.24 5.50 17.83
N GLU A 135 6.41 5.17 17.26
CA GLU A 135 7.51 6.12 17.09
C GLU A 135 7.10 7.35 16.26
N TRP A 136 6.36 7.15 15.17
CA TRP A 136 5.82 8.27 14.38
C TRP A 136 4.87 9.12 15.21
N ARG A 137 3.93 8.49 15.93
CA ARG A 137 2.97 9.22 16.78
C ARG A 137 3.68 10.04 17.85
N ASP A 138 4.67 9.45 18.51
CA ASP A 138 5.37 10.11 19.61
C ASP A 138 6.20 11.30 19.09
N ASN A 139 6.84 11.18 17.92
CA ASN A 139 7.47 12.32 17.23
C ASN A 139 6.48 13.45 16.92
N LEU A 140 5.30 13.11 16.38
CA LEU A 140 4.27 14.12 16.09
C LEU A 140 3.75 14.79 17.37
N ASN A 141 3.65 14.06 18.49
CA ASN A 141 3.25 14.62 19.78
C ASN A 141 4.32 15.55 20.38
N GLU A 142 5.60 15.31 20.08
CA GLU A 142 6.71 16.19 20.44
C GLU A 142 6.80 17.45 19.57
N GLY A 143 5.98 17.55 18.51
CA GLY A 143 6.02 18.66 17.54
C GLY A 143 7.03 18.47 16.41
N ASN A 144 7.63 17.28 16.28
CA ASN A 144 8.50 16.91 15.18
C ASN A 144 7.67 16.55 13.94
N GLU A 145 8.29 16.53 12.76
CA GLU A 145 7.61 16.11 11.52
C GLU A 145 8.11 14.76 11.02
N ILE A 146 7.18 13.93 10.53
CA ILE A 146 7.47 12.71 9.78
C ILE A 146 7.02 12.93 8.33
N LYS A 147 7.92 12.94 7.36
CA LYS A 147 7.61 13.27 5.96
C LYS A 147 8.41 12.44 4.96
N ASP A 148 8.18 12.66 3.66
CA ASP A 148 8.85 11.94 2.57
C ASP A 148 8.78 10.40 2.73
N ILE A 149 7.64 9.90 3.21
CA ILE A 149 7.42 8.48 3.47
C ILE A 149 7.35 7.74 2.13
N ILE A 150 8.17 6.71 1.98
CA ILE A 150 8.14 5.76 0.87
C ILE A 150 8.12 4.34 1.47
N ILE A 151 7.01 3.64 1.24
CA ILE A 151 6.85 2.23 1.61
C ILE A 151 6.87 1.40 0.34
N ASN A 152 7.90 0.56 0.17
CA ASN A 152 7.94 -0.44 -0.89
C ASN A 152 7.53 -1.79 -0.32
N ILE A 153 6.62 -2.47 -1.02
CA ILE A 153 6.07 -3.76 -0.63
C ILE A 153 6.47 -4.76 -1.71
N GLU A 154 7.31 -5.71 -1.34
CA GLU A 154 7.93 -6.63 -2.29
C GLU A 154 7.26 -8.00 -2.22
N TYR A 155 7.06 -8.59 -3.39
CA TYR A 155 6.41 -9.87 -3.59
C TYR A 155 7.32 -10.79 -4.40
N VAL A 156 7.35 -12.06 -4.02
CA VAL A 156 8.04 -13.09 -4.80
C VAL A 156 7.11 -13.62 -5.89
N TYR A 157 7.55 -13.50 -7.15
CA TYR A 157 6.81 -13.92 -8.34
C TYR A 157 5.34 -13.42 -8.33
N THR A 158 4.39 -14.36 -8.37
CA THR A 158 2.94 -14.13 -8.44
C THR A 158 2.26 -14.19 -7.09
N ASN A 159 3.01 -14.25 -5.97
CA ASN A 159 2.41 -14.29 -4.63
C ASN A 159 1.61 -13.01 -4.35
N MET A 160 0.42 -13.18 -3.77
CA MET A 160 -0.42 -12.05 -3.34
C MET A 160 -0.12 -11.57 -1.91
N ARG A 161 0.51 -12.43 -1.09
CA ARG A 161 1.03 -12.07 0.23
C ARG A 161 2.41 -11.43 0.08
N PRO A 162 2.67 -10.25 0.67
CA PRO A 162 3.98 -9.62 0.60
C PRO A 162 5.03 -10.39 1.39
N ASN A 163 6.28 -10.32 0.95
CA ASN A 163 7.43 -10.94 1.57
C ASN A 163 8.26 -9.94 2.36
N ILE A 164 8.44 -8.72 1.83
CA ILE A 164 9.27 -7.68 2.45
C ILE A 164 8.50 -6.35 2.44
N ILE A 165 8.61 -5.60 3.53
CA ILE A 165 8.10 -4.24 3.65
C ILE A 165 9.30 -3.34 3.97
N ARG A 166 9.62 -2.41 3.07
CA ARG A 166 10.68 -1.42 3.26
C ARG A 166 10.08 -0.03 3.45
N ILE A 167 10.31 0.56 4.60
CA ILE A 167 9.82 1.89 4.96
C ILE A 167 11.00 2.85 4.99
N ASN A 168 10.91 3.95 4.24
CA ASN A 168 11.86 5.05 4.26
C ASN A 168 11.09 6.32 4.59
N TYR A 169 11.61 7.15 5.49
CA TYR A 169 10.99 8.43 5.83
C TYR A 169 12.04 9.40 6.38
N THR A 170 11.70 10.68 6.38
CA THR A 170 12.49 11.74 7.00
C THR A 170 11.84 12.14 8.32
N VAL A 171 12.65 12.37 9.35
CA VAL A 171 12.26 13.01 10.60
C VAL A 171 12.89 14.38 10.65
N ASP A 172 12.08 15.42 10.85
CA ASP A 172 12.57 16.77 11.18
C ASP A 172 12.37 17.03 12.68
N LYS A 173 13.46 17.24 13.40
CA LYS A 173 13.49 17.47 14.86
C LYS A 173 14.53 18.51 15.22
N ASP A 174 14.15 19.55 15.96
CA ASP A 174 15.07 20.55 16.55
C ASP A 174 16.17 21.03 15.58
N TYR A 175 15.77 21.50 14.39
CA TYR A 175 16.68 21.98 13.31
C TYR A 175 17.55 20.91 12.64
N THR A 176 17.37 19.63 12.96
CA THR A 176 17.98 18.50 12.27
C THR A 176 16.96 17.80 11.39
N ASN A 177 17.43 17.26 10.26
CA ASN A 177 16.66 16.31 9.46
C ASN A 177 17.47 15.06 9.18
N TYR A 178 16.88 13.89 9.40
CA TYR A 178 17.55 12.62 9.14
C TYR A 178 16.59 11.61 8.53
N LYS A 179 17.17 10.71 7.73
CA LYS A 179 16.43 9.64 7.07
C LYS A 179 16.48 8.38 7.92
N VAL A 180 15.32 7.74 8.05
CA VAL A 180 15.18 6.43 8.68
C VAL A 180 14.79 5.41 7.62
N ILE A 181 15.45 4.25 7.65
CA ILE A 181 15.18 3.12 6.77
C ILE A 181 14.90 1.91 7.66
N LYS A 182 13.72 1.30 7.48
CA LYS A 182 13.33 0.04 8.13
C LYS A 182 12.99 -1.01 7.09
N ILE A 183 13.43 -2.25 7.31
CA ILE A 183 13.19 -3.38 6.41
C ILE A 183 12.65 -4.52 7.26
N PHE A 184 11.46 -5.00 6.92
CA PHE A 184 10.80 -6.08 7.62
C PHE A 184 10.54 -7.26 6.70
N THR A 185 10.76 -8.47 7.21
CA THR A 185 10.39 -9.72 6.53
C THR A 185 9.06 -10.19 7.07
N ASN A 186 8.07 -10.35 6.19
CA ASN A 186 6.76 -10.88 6.51
C ASN A 186 6.81 -12.42 6.50
N ILE A 187 7.32 -13.01 7.57
CA ILE A 187 7.48 -14.46 7.70
C ILE A 187 6.10 -15.13 7.78
N ALA A 188 5.93 -16.26 7.12
CA ALA A 188 4.74 -17.10 7.28
C ALA A 188 4.80 -17.79 8.65
N GLU A 189 3.84 -17.50 9.51
CA GLU A 189 3.68 -18.23 10.77
C GLU A 189 2.92 -19.54 10.51
N THR A 190 3.31 -20.60 11.20
CA THR A 190 2.56 -21.86 11.23
C THR A 190 1.81 -21.96 12.55
N ASN A 191 0.55 -22.40 12.50
CA ASN A 191 -0.16 -22.80 13.71
C ASN A 191 0.55 -24.03 14.28
N ASN A 192 1.19 -23.88 15.44
CA ASN A 192 1.61 -25.03 16.26
C ASN A 192 0.39 -25.65 16.94
#